data_AF-A0A350ISU3-F1
#
_entry.id   AF-A0A350ISU3-F1
#
_cell.length_a   1.000
_cell.length_b   1.000
_cell.length_c   1.000
_cell.angle_alpha   90.00
_cell.angle_beta   90.00
_cell.angle_gamma   90.00
#
_symmetry.space_group_name_H-M   'P 1'
#
loop_
_entity.id
_entity.type
_entity.pdbx_description
1 polymer ?
#
loop_
_entity_poly.entity_id
_entity_poly.type
_entity_poly.pdbx_seq_one_letter_code
_entity_poly.pdbx_strand_id
1 'polypeptide(L)'
;MSTPWGRADSVTKLADGLYAVGTPSHGGLKLSASLNKKMPSRIRAAGGWYEEDIQYNWVLVTFPELVEQGVVRGTLEDSHKTLRNWCPDEYEAVFGVSLSPAESAERQKQVFQREHGDDWVTIAAYGDWHEKVPEGMVGLCCKQAKYGRSGPERYFLVPTADYHDERLRTPLGFVCDPSPSPNAPYQEIGKL
;
A
#
# COMPACT_ATOMS: atom_id res chain seq x y z
N MET A 1 -27.58 15.48 5.48
CA MET A 1 -26.42 16.36 5.18
C MET A 1 -25.78 15.88 3.88
N SER A 2 -25.37 16.79 2.99
CA SER A 2 -24.62 16.43 1.77
C SER A 2 -23.12 16.43 2.08
N THR A 3 -22.41 15.42 1.59
CA THR A 3 -20.97 15.20 1.75
C THR A 3 -20.33 14.95 0.38
N PRO A 4 -18.99 14.96 0.28
CA PRO A 4 -18.29 14.56 -0.94
C PRO A 4 -18.59 13.11 -1.37
N TRP A 5 -19.03 12.25 -0.44
CA TRP A 5 -19.33 10.84 -0.67
C TRP A 5 -20.83 10.57 -0.82
N GLY A 6 -21.64 11.61 -1.01
CA GLY A 6 -23.08 11.51 -1.19
C GLY A 6 -23.88 11.96 0.04
N ARG A 7 -25.07 11.38 0.21
CA ARG A 7 -25.94 11.73 1.34
C ARG A 7 -25.45 10.98 2.58
N ALA A 8 -25.24 11.71 3.67
CA ALA A 8 -24.90 11.12 4.95
C ALA A 8 -26.09 10.34 5.53
N ASP A 9 -25.81 9.10 5.95
CA ASP A 9 -26.71 8.25 6.72
C ASP A 9 -26.42 8.34 8.22
N SER A 10 -25.18 8.65 8.58
CA SER A 10 -24.78 8.91 9.97
C SER A 10 -23.94 10.17 10.07
N VAL A 11 -24.19 10.94 11.13
CA VAL A 11 -23.42 12.12 11.51
C VAL A 11 -23.30 12.13 13.03
N THR A 12 -22.09 11.90 13.53
CA THR A 12 -21.80 11.86 14.96
C THR A 12 -20.87 13.00 15.31
N LYS A 13 -21.29 13.88 16.21
CA LYS A 13 -20.39 14.87 16.79
C LYS A 13 -19.42 14.16 17.74
N LEU A 14 -18.13 14.20 17.44
CA LEU A 14 -17.09 13.61 18.27
C LEU A 14 -16.56 14.63 19.28
N ALA A 15 -16.31 15.85 18.82
CA ALA A 15 -15.90 17.00 19.65
C ALA A 15 -16.43 18.31 19.05
N ASP A 16 -16.16 19.43 19.71
CA ASP A 16 -16.52 20.74 19.20
C ASP A 16 -15.82 21.03 17.86
N GLY A 17 -16.62 21.11 16.80
CA GLY A 17 -16.14 21.32 15.44
C GLY A 17 -15.58 20.08 14.75
N LEU A 18 -15.75 18.88 15.32
CA LEU A 18 -15.31 17.61 14.75
C LEU A 18 -16.50 16.65 14.66
N TYR A 19 -16.78 16.14 13.45
CA TYR A 19 -17.86 15.20 13.21
C TYR A 19 -17.35 14.00 12.44
N ALA A 20 -17.72 12.78 12.85
CA ALA A 20 -17.64 11.60 12.02
C ALA A 20 -18.88 11.52 11.14
N VAL A 21 -18.69 11.16 9.87
CA VAL A 21 -19.76 11.08 8.89
C VAL A 21 -19.65 9.79 8.11
N GLY A 22 -20.76 9.07 7.98
CA GLY A 22 -20.86 7.86 7.17
C GLY A 22 -21.95 7.96 6.11
N THR A 23 -21.70 7.30 4.99
CA THR A 23 -22.59 7.10 3.84
C THR A 23 -22.57 5.59 3.49
N PRO A 24 -23.48 5.09 2.64
CA PRO A 24 -23.46 3.68 2.23
C PRO A 24 -22.16 3.24 1.56
N SER A 25 -21.47 4.15 0.87
CA SER A 25 -20.25 3.84 0.12
C SER A 25 -18.95 4.14 0.86
N HIS A 26 -18.98 5.08 1.82
CA HIS A 26 -17.78 5.67 2.40
C HIS A 26 -18.08 6.53 3.64
N GLY A 27 -17.06 7.06 4.29
CA GLY A 27 -17.16 8.06 5.35
C GLY A 27 -15.90 8.91 5.52
N GLY A 28 -15.82 9.55 6.68
CA GLY A 28 -14.65 10.32 7.10
C GLY A 28 -14.94 11.30 8.22
N LEU A 29 -14.03 12.25 8.40
CA LEU A 29 -14.16 13.36 9.35
C LEU A 29 -14.54 14.65 8.64
N LYS A 30 -15.36 15.44 9.34
CA LYS A 30 -15.66 16.81 8.99
C LYS A 30 -15.15 17.75 10.08
N LEU A 31 -14.19 18.58 9.71
CA LEU A 31 -13.70 19.67 10.55
C LEU A 31 -14.53 20.95 10.33
N SER A 32 -14.72 21.72 11.39
CA SER A 32 -15.17 23.10 11.32
C SER A 32 -14.14 23.96 10.59
N ALA A 33 -14.53 25.15 10.14
CA ALA A 33 -13.60 26.07 9.48
C ALA A 33 -12.44 26.48 10.41
N SER A 34 -12.66 26.57 11.72
CA SER A 34 -11.62 26.91 12.69
C SER A 34 -10.60 25.78 12.89
N LEU A 35 -11.05 24.54 13.02
CA LEU A 35 -10.13 23.39 13.12
C LEU A 35 -9.40 23.15 11.79
N ASN A 36 -10.10 23.24 10.65
CA ASN A 36 -9.48 23.04 9.35
C ASN A 36 -8.37 24.05 9.05
N LYS A 37 -8.46 25.28 9.59
CA LYS A 37 -7.41 26.30 9.47
C LYS A 37 -6.11 25.95 10.21
N LYS A 38 -6.15 25.04 11.19
CA LYS A 38 -4.96 24.59 11.93
C LYS A 38 -4.20 23.48 11.19
N MET A 39 -4.84 22.79 10.24
CA MET A 39 -4.20 21.76 9.43
C MET A 39 -3.05 22.35 8.60
N PRO A 40 -1.90 21.66 8.45
CA PRO A 40 -0.82 22.08 7.56
C PRO A 40 -1.34 22.40 6.15
N SER A 41 -0.89 23.51 5.57
CA SER A 41 -1.45 24.05 4.32
C SER A 41 -1.45 23.04 3.17
N ARG A 42 -0.40 22.21 3.08
CA ARG A 42 -0.22 21.17 2.05
C ARG A 42 -1.30 20.09 2.07
N ILE A 43 -1.80 19.71 3.25
CA ILE A 43 -2.75 18.59 3.42
C ILE A 43 -4.13 19.07 3.88
N ARG A 44 -4.35 20.38 3.90
CA ARG A 44 -5.61 20.99 4.31
C ARG A 44 -6.68 20.75 3.25
N ALA A 45 -7.66 19.91 3.56
CA ALA A 45 -8.75 19.62 2.66
C ALA A 45 -9.68 20.83 2.45
N ALA A 46 -10.05 21.06 1.19
CA ALA A 46 -11.08 22.05 0.85
C ALA A 46 -12.41 21.66 1.50
N GLY A 47 -13.07 22.62 2.15
CA GLY A 47 -14.32 22.35 2.88
C GLY A 47 -14.14 21.52 4.16
N GLY A 48 -12.93 21.07 4.51
CA GLY A 48 -12.63 20.35 5.76
C GLY A 48 -13.16 18.92 5.84
N TRP A 49 -13.29 18.24 4.70
CA TRP A 49 -13.64 16.83 4.61
C TRP A 49 -12.38 15.98 4.50
N TYR A 50 -12.24 14.98 5.38
CA TYR A 50 -11.11 14.07 5.42
C TYR A 50 -11.63 12.65 5.31
N GLU A 51 -11.44 12.05 4.13
CA GLU A 51 -11.75 10.67 3.75
C GLU A 51 -11.19 9.62 4.74
N GLU A 52 -11.94 8.55 4.99
CA GLU A 52 -11.71 7.64 6.13
C GLU A 52 -10.45 6.76 6.05
N ASP A 53 -10.01 6.33 4.87
CA ASP A 53 -8.89 5.41 4.72
C ASP A 53 -7.55 6.11 4.89
N ILE A 54 -7.42 7.31 4.30
CA ILE A 54 -6.13 8.02 4.21
C ILE A 54 -6.21 9.35 4.93
N GLN A 55 -7.10 10.25 4.50
CA GLN A 55 -7.07 11.65 4.94
C GLN A 55 -7.43 11.82 6.42
N TYR A 56 -8.25 10.92 6.97
CA TYR A 56 -8.58 10.84 8.39
C TYR A 56 -7.33 10.84 9.28
N ASN A 57 -6.28 10.12 8.85
CA ASN A 57 -5.02 9.99 9.59
C ASN A 57 -4.30 11.33 9.72
N TRP A 58 -4.44 12.24 8.74
CA TRP A 58 -3.89 13.60 8.84
C TRP A 58 -4.51 14.40 9.99
N VAL A 59 -5.80 14.18 10.27
CA VAL A 59 -6.48 14.82 11.41
C VAL A 59 -5.90 14.30 12.72
N LEU A 60 -5.70 12.99 12.83
CA LEU A 60 -5.16 12.36 14.04
C LEU A 60 -3.74 12.82 14.36
N VAL A 61 -2.85 12.85 13.37
CA VAL A 61 -1.47 13.31 13.59
C VAL A 61 -1.38 14.83 13.82
N THR A 62 -2.35 15.61 13.34
CA THR A 62 -2.41 17.06 13.59
C THR A 62 -2.98 17.38 14.97
N PHE A 63 -3.90 16.56 15.46
CA PHE A 63 -4.58 16.73 16.76
C PHE A 63 -4.45 15.47 17.61
N PRO A 64 -3.23 15.16 18.11
CA PRO A 64 -2.97 13.94 18.88
C PRO A 64 -3.83 13.85 20.15
N GLU A 65 -4.25 14.99 20.71
CA GLU A 65 -5.13 15.05 21.87
C GLU A 65 -6.48 14.34 21.64
N LEU A 66 -6.96 14.26 20.40
CA LEU A 66 -8.20 13.56 20.08
C LEU A 66 -8.06 12.04 20.29
N VAL A 67 -6.88 11.49 19.98
CA VAL A 67 -6.55 10.08 20.17
C VAL A 67 -6.39 9.79 21.65
N GLU A 68 -5.65 10.64 22.37
CA GLU A 68 -5.42 10.52 23.82
C GLU A 68 -6.73 10.55 24.62
N GLN A 69 -7.68 11.38 24.20
CA GLN A 69 -9.02 11.47 24.81
C GLN A 69 -9.97 10.34 24.39
N GLY A 70 -9.57 9.48 23.44
CA GLY A 70 -10.40 8.38 22.94
C GLY A 70 -11.62 8.85 22.14
N VAL A 71 -11.59 10.07 21.60
CA VAL A 71 -12.71 10.70 20.89
C VAL A 71 -12.79 10.24 19.42
N VAL A 72 -11.65 9.82 18.87
CA VAL A 72 -11.51 9.28 17.51
C VAL A 72 -11.08 7.81 17.58
N ARG A 73 -11.38 7.05 16.53
CA ARG A 73 -10.89 5.66 16.38
C ARG A 73 -9.48 5.67 15.78
N GLY A 74 -8.68 4.67 16.13
CA GLY A 74 -7.31 4.49 15.63
C GLY A 74 -6.26 4.96 16.63
N THR A 75 -4.99 4.78 16.27
CA THR A 75 -3.83 5.17 17.07
C THR A 75 -2.95 6.13 16.27
N LEU A 76 -2.11 6.93 16.97
CA LEU A 76 -1.12 7.77 16.30
C LEU A 76 -0.12 6.93 15.51
N GLU A 77 0.30 5.79 16.05
CA GLU A 77 1.25 4.88 15.39
C GLU A 77 0.69 4.37 14.05
N ASP A 78 -0.56 3.87 14.05
CA ASP A 78 -1.23 3.40 12.84
C ASP A 78 -1.43 4.54 11.83
N SER A 79 -1.78 5.74 12.31
CA SER A 79 -1.92 6.91 11.43
C SER A 79 -0.61 7.30 10.77
N HIS A 80 0.50 7.39 11.52
CA HIS A 80 1.82 7.63 10.93
C HIS A 80 2.22 6.51 9.95
N LYS A 81 1.92 5.25 10.27
CA LYS A 81 2.19 4.12 9.37
C LYS A 81 1.39 4.21 8.07
N THR A 82 0.10 4.51 8.13
CA THR A 82 -0.76 4.70 6.95
C THR A 82 -0.24 5.84 6.09
N LEU A 83 0.05 7.00 6.68
CA LEU A 83 0.52 8.16 5.93
C LEU A 83 1.88 7.93 5.27
N ARG A 84 2.84 7.28 5.93
CA ARG A 84 4.12 6.90 5.32
C ARG A 84 3.94 5.96 4.12
N ASN A 85 2.99 5.04 4.19
CA ASN A 85 2.78 4.03 3.15
C ASN A 85 1.97 4.54 1.95
N TRP A 86 1.07 5.51 2.15
CA TRP A 86 0.12 5.94 1.11
C TRP A 86 0.26 7.40 0.68
N CYS A 87 0.88 8.26 1.49
CA CYS A 87 1.15 9.67 1.17
C CYS A 87 2.59 10.07 1.56
N PRO A 88 3.61 9.34 1.06
CA PRO A 88 4.99 9.55 1.50
C PRO A 88 5.50 10.97 1.18
N ASP A 89 5.14 11.53 0.02
CA ASP A 89 5.58 12.87 -0.40
C ASP A 89 5.02 13.95 0.53
N GLU A 90 3.73 13.90 0.85
CA GLU A 90 3.10 14.81 1.80
C GLU A 90 3.63 14.60 3.23
N TYR A 91 3.87 13.34 3.63
CA TYR A 91 4.45 13.00 4.93
C TYR A 91 5.84 13.63 5.12
N GLU A 92 6.74 13.40 4.17
CA GLU A 92 8.08 13.99 4.17
C GLU A 92 8.03 15.52 4.22
N ALA A 93 7.14 16.14 3.46
CA ALA A 93 7.02 17.59 3.42
C ALA A 93 6.40 18.20 4.68
N VAL A 94 5.45 17.51 5.33
CA VAL A 94 4.82 18.01 6.57
C VAL A 94 5.75 17.85 7.77
N PHE A 95 6.47 16.73 7.86
CA PHE A 95 7.33 16.41 9.01
C PHE A 95 8.81 16.78 8.79
N GLY A 96 9.21 17.19 7.59
CA GLY A 96 10.59 17.55 7.27
C GLY A 96 11.54 16.36 7.33
N VAL A 97 11.07 15.17 6.95
CA VAL A 97 11.84 13.92 6.97
C VAL A 97 12.01 13.37 5.56
N SER A 98 12.87 12.36 5.39
CA SER A 98 12.98 11.58 4.16
C SER A 98 12.82 10.11 4.51
N LEU A 99 11.86 9.44 3.87
CA LEU A 99 11.51 8.06 4.16
C LEU A 99 12.41 7.13 3.36
N SER A 100 13.00 6.15 4.04
CA SER A 100 13.68 5.04 3.39
C SER A 100 12.67 4.03 2.80
N PRO A 101 13.10 3.17 1.87
CA PRO A 101 12.30 2.04 1.38
C PRO A 101 11.80 1.09 2.49
N ALA A 102 12.49 1.02 3.63
CA ALA A 102 12.07 0.19 4.76
C ALA A 102 10.91 0.82 5.56
N GLU A 103 10.71 2.13 5.43
CA GLU A 103 9.72 2.89 6.21
C GLU A 103 8.43 3.18 5.44
N SER A 104 8.42 2.96 4.12
CA SER A 104 7.29 3.22 3.24
C SER A 104 7.20 2.17 2.13
N ALA A 105 6.06 1.48 2.07
CA ALA A 105 5.74 0.54 1.01
C ALA A 105 5.79 1.19 -0.38
N GLU A 106 5.39 2.46 -0.50
CA GLU A 106 5.43 3.17 -1.77
C GLU A 106 6.87 3.51 -2.18
N ARG A 107 7.72 3.94 -1.24
CA ARG A 107 9.16 4.12 -1.51
C ARG A 107 9.82 2.80 -1.90
N GLN A 108 9.45 1.70 -1.24
CA GLN A 108 9.90 0.35 -1.60
C GLN A 108 9.52 -0.03 -3.03
N LYS A 109 8.27 0.22 -3.44
CA LYS A 109 7.82 0.00 -4.82
C LYS A 109 8.58 0.84 -5.83
N GLN A 110 8.85 2.10 -5.54
CA GLN A 110 9.60 2.99 -6.43
C GLN A 110 11.04 2.51 -6.63
N VAL A 111 11.70 2.09 -5.56
CA VAL A 111 13.04 1.49 -5.64
C VAL A 111 13.01 0.21 -6.46
N PHE A 112 12.07 -0.68 -6.18
CA PHE A 112 11.91 -1.93 -6.91
C PHE A 112 11.62 -1.72 -8.40
N GLN A 113 10.74 -0.79 -8.76
CA GLN A 113 10.44 -0.49 -10.16
C GLN A 113 11.66 0.08 -10.89
N ARG A 114 12.51 0.84 -10.21
CA ARG A 114 13.76 1.36 -10.80
C ARG A 114 14.79 0.27 -11.02
N GLU A 115 14.91 -0.67 -10.08
CA GLU A 115 15.95 -1.72 -10.08
C GLU A 115 15.54 -2.94 -10.90
N HIS A 116 14.25 -3.29 -10.88
CA HIS A 116 13.70 -4.52 -11.46
C HIS A 116 12.64 -4.24 -12.53
N GLY A 117 12.51 -3.00 -13.02
CA GLY A 117 11.45 -2.59 -13.94
C GLY A 117 11.34 -3.47 -15.19
N ASP A 118 12.48 -3.91 -15.72
CA ASP A 118 12.57 -4.77 -16.91
C ASP A 118 12.55 -6.26 -16.58
N ASP A 119 12.73 -6.63 -15.32
CA ASP A 119 12.77 -8.02 -14.85
C ASP A 119 11.37 -8.62 -14.78
N TRP A 120 11.32 -9.95 -14.94
CA TRP A 120 10.08 -10.72 -14.82
C TRP A 120 9.84 -11.09 -13.37
N VAL A 121 8.69 -10.70 -12.81
CA VAL A 121 8.38 -10.88 -11.39
C VAL A 121 7.10 -11.70 -11.23
N THR A 122 7.13 -12.67 -10.32
CA THR A 122 6.02 -13.58 -10.03
C THR A 122 4.76 -12.83 -9.59
N ILE A 123 3.64 -13.18 -10.21
CA ILE A 123 2.29 -12.74 -9.82
C ILE A 123 1.40 -13.91 -9.35
N ALA A 124 1.73 -15.15 -9.73
CA ALA A 124 1.06 -16.36 -9.27
C ALA A 124 2.04 -17.53 -9.26
N ALA A 125 1.82 -18.48 -8.35
CA ALA A 125 2.64 -19.68 -8.20
C ALA A 125 1.75 -20.94 -8.21
N TYR A 126 2.27 -22.00 -8.79
CA TYR A 126 1.62 -23.29 -9.00
C TYR A 126 2.54 -24.36 -8.39
N GLY A 127 1.97 -25.20 -7.53
CA GLY A 127 2.68 -26.34 -6.98
C GLY A 127 2.66 -27.55 -7.92
N ASP A 128 3.27 -28.64 -7.47
CA ASP A 128 3.30 -29.95 -8.14
C ASP A 128 1.93 -30.63 -8.32
N TRP A 129 0.87 -30.06 -7.74
CA TRP A 129 -0.51 -30.41 -8.05
C TRP A 129 -0.93 -30.05 -9.49
N HIS A 130 -0.19 -29.16 -10.16
CA HIS A 130 -0.46 -28.79 -11.55
C HIS A 130 0.29 -29.72 -12.51
N GLU A 131 -0.36 -30.24 -13.55
CA GLU A 131 0.18 -31.27 -14.46
C GLU A 131 1.53 -30.90 -15.12
N LYS A 132 1.79 -29.60 -15.27
CA LYS A 132 3.02 -29.05 -15.89
C LYS A 132 4.12 -28.71 -14.88
N VAL A 133 3.90 -28.94 -13.58
CA VAL A 133 4.85 -28.63 -12.50
C VAL A 133 5.38 -29.95 -11.91
N PRO A 134 6.65 -30.31 -12.17
CA PRO A 134 7.25 -31.50 -11.58
C PRO A 134 7.39 -31.41 -10.06
N GLU A 135 7.48 -32.58 -9.41
CA GLU A 135 7.85 -32.66 -7.98
C GLU A 135 9.19 -31.94 -7.72
N GLY A 136 9.26 -31.16 -6.66
CA GLY A 136 10.44 -30.34 -6.31
C GLY A 136 10.59 -29.02 -7.08
N MET A 137 9.61 -28.68 -7.93
CA MET A 137 9.55 -27.40 -8.65
C MET A 137 8.31 -26.58 -8.26
N VAL A 138 8.37 -25.29 -8.55
CA VAL A 138 7.25 -24.35 -8.51
C VAL A 138 7.10 -23.74 -9.90
N GLY A 139 5.90 -23.80 -10.46
CA GLY A 139 5.55 -23.07 -11.68
C GLY A 139 5.17 -21.64 -11.35
N LEU A 140 5.76 -20.66 -12.04
CA LEU A 140 5.53 -19.25 -11.82
C LEU A 140 4.87 -18.64 -13.04
N CYS A 141 3.81 -17.85 -12.84
CA CYS A 141 3.34 -16.87 -13.81
C CYS A 141 3.96 -15.53 -13.43
N CYS A 142 4.76 -14.95 -14.32
CA CYS A 142 5.50 -13.72 -14.10
C CYS A 142 5.07 -12.65 -15.11
N LYS A 143 5.13 -11.38 -14.70
CA LYS A 143 4.96 -10.20 -15.57
C LYS A 143 6.15 -9.28 -15.38
N GLN A 144 6.50 -8.49 -16.39
CA GLN A 144 7.54 -7.47 -16.20
C GLN A 144 7.09 -6.43 -15.17
N ALA A 145 7.97 -6.11 -14.20
CA ALA A 145 7.61 -5.29 -13.05
C ALA A 145 7.03 -3.93 -13.46
N LYS A 146 7.59 -3.28 -14.49
CA LYS A 146 7.15 -1.96 -14.98
C LYS A 146 5.70 -1.91 -15.49
N TYR A 147 5.14 -3.05 -15.89
CA TYR A 147 3.76 -3.10 -16.39
C TYR A 147 2.76 -3.60 -15.35
N GLY A 148 3.23 -4.03 -14.18
CA GLY A 148 2.39 -4.61 -13.13
C GLY A 148 1.46 -5.71 -13.66
N ARG A 149 0.18 -5.66 -13.29
CA ARG A 149 -0.83 -6.66 -13.70
C ARG A 149 -1.25 -6.57 -15.17
N SER A 150 -0.95 -5.47 -15.86
CA SER A 150 -1.39 -5.23 -17.24
C SER A 150 -0.38 -5.72 -18.29
N GLY A 151 0.81 -6.13 -17.87
CA GLY A 151 1.86 -6.60 -18.78
C GLY A 151 1.63 -7.99 -19.36
N PRO A 152 2.43 -8.35 -20.39
CA PRO A 152 2.47 -9.72 -20.90
C PRO A 152 2.90 -10.70 -19.81
N GLU A 153 2.49 -11.96 -19.95
CA GLU A 153 2.81 -13.05 -19.03
C GLU A 153 3.90 -13.93 -19.63
N ARG A 154 4.86 -14.33 -18.79
CA ARG A 154 5.80 -15.43 -19.03
C ARG A 154 5.74 -16.43 -17.90
N TYR A 155 6.10 -17.66 -18.19
CA TYR A 155 6.00 -18.74 -17.23
C TYR A 155 7.34 -19.41 -17.02
N PHE A 156 7.66 -19.74 -15.77
CA PHE A 156 8.95 -20.30 -15.40
C PHE A 156 8.78 -21.49 -14.46
N LEU A 157 9.63 -22.50 -14.57
CA LEU A 157 9.84 -23.50 -13.53
C LEU A 157 11.06 -23.11 -12.72
N VAL A 158 10.89 -23.09 -11.39
CA VAL A 158 11.97 -22.80 -10.43
C VAL A 158 12.04 -23.88 -9.37
N PRO A 159 13.22 -24.20 -8.82
CA PRO A 159 13.32 -25.13 -7.70
C PRO A 159 12.49 -24.65 -6.50
N THR A 160 11.78 -25.57 -5.83
CA THR A 160 11.02 -25.25 -4.60
C THR A 160 11.92 -24.64 -3.53
N ALA A 161 13.16 -25.11 -3.42
CA ALA A 161 14.15 -24.57 -2.48
C ALA A 161 14.46 -23.09 -2.75
N ASP A 162 14.54 -22.68 -4.01
CA ASP A 162 14.79 -21.28 -4.39
C ASP A 162 13.58 -20.41 -4.11
N TYR A 163 12.38 -20.87 -4.48
CA TYR A 163 11.15 -20.11 -4.28
C TYR A 163 10.87 -19.79 -2.80
N HIS A 164 11.32 -20.67 -1.90
CA HIS A 164 11.21 -20.50 -0.45
C HIS A 164 12.47 -19.89 0.21
N ASP A 165 13.53 -19.60 -0.54
CA ASP A 165 14.72 -18.94 -0.02
C ASP A 165 14.46 -17.44 0.16
N GLU A 166 14.39 -16.98 1.40
CA GLU A 166 14.14 -15.57 1.73
C GLU A 166 15.19 -14.62 1.13
N ARG A 167 16.41 -15.10 0.84
CA ARG A 167 17.49 -14.30 0.23
C ARG A 167 17.24 -14.00 -1.24
N LEU A 168 16.43 -14.83 -1.91
CA LEU A 168 16.08 -14.70 -3.32
C LEU A 168 14.72 -14.01 -3.52
N ARG A 169 13.97 -13.80 -2.43
CA ARG A 169 12.67 -13.14 -2.46
C ARG A 169 12.82 -11.64 -2.30
N THR A 170 12.06 -10.90 -3.09
CA THR A 170 11.88 -9.47 -2.86
C THR A 170 10.55 -9.26 -2.14
N PRO A 171 10.38 -8.11 -1.44
CA PRO A 171 9.11 -7.74 -0.82
C PRO A 171 7.93 -7.65 -1.80
N LEU A 172 8.20 -7.54 -3.10
CA LEU A 172 7.20 -7.34 -4.15
C LEU A 172 7.04 -8.54 -5.08
N GLY A 173 7.73 -9.63 -4.81
CA GLY A 173 7.64 -10.87 -5.57
C GLY A 173 8.99 -11.57 -5.74
N PHE A 174 8.97 -12.63 -6.52
CA PHE A 174 10.16 -13.39 -6.85
C PHE A 174 10.62 -13.04 -8.26
N VAL A 175 11.90 -12.73 -8.45
CA VAL A 175 12.46 -12.36 -9.76
C VAL A 175 12.77 -13.64 -10.54
N CYS A 176 12.12 -13.79 -11.69
CA CYS A 176 12.14 -14.99 -12.52
C CYS A 176 13.27 -14.96 -13.58
N ASP A 177 13.72 -13.77 -14.02
CA ASP A 177 14.69 -13.61 -15.11
C ASP A 177 15.35 -12.21 -15.09
N PRO A 178 16.70 -12.09 -15.10
CA PRO A 178 17.69 -13.16 -14.97
C PRO A 178 17.82 -13.63 -13.52
N SER A 179 17.83 -14.96 -13.33
CA SER A 179 17.81 -15.57 -12.01
C SER A 179 19.21 -15.76 -11.40
N PRO A 180 19.39 -15.50 -10.10
CA PRO A 180 20.60 -15.83 -9.33
C PRO A 180 20.60 -17.25 -8.73
N SER A 181 19.88 -18.23 -9.31
CA SER A 181 19.66 -19.55 -8.70
C SER A 181 20.93 -20.28 -8.21
N PRO A 182 20.98 -20.73 -6.94
CA PRO A 182 22.02 -21.62 -6.45
C PRO A 182 21.75 -23.11 -6.74
N ASN A 183 20.52 -23.50 -7.10
CA ASN A 183 20.11 -24.91 -7.24
C ASN A 183 19.98 -25.39 -8.70
N ALA A 184 19.39 -24.59 -9.59
CA ALA A 184 19.27 -24.89 -11.02
C ALA A 184 18.80 -23.68 -11.83
N PRO A 185 19.22 -23.51 -13.10
CA PRO A 185 18.73 -22.42 -13.94
C PRO A 185 17.20 -22.47 -14.10
N TYR A 186 16.55 -21.32 -14.06
CA TYR A 186 15.10 -21.23 -14.23
C TYR A 186 14.74 -21.48 -15.68
N GLN A 187 13.75 -22.36 -15.89
CA GLN A 187 13.35 -22.78 -17.22
C GLN A 187 12.09 -22.03 -17.64
N GLU A 188 12.15 -21.25 -18.72
CA GLU A 188 10.96 -20.69 -19.34
C GLU A 188 10.10 -21.83 -19.93
N ILE A 189 8.80 -21.79 -19.65
CA ILE A 189 7.83 -22.78 -20.09
C ILE A 189 6.62 -22.10 -20.74
N GLY A 190 5.77 -22.90 -21.39
CA GLY A 190 4.47 -22.44 -21.84
C GLY A 190 3.53 -22.09 -20.69
N LYS A 191 2.40 -21.49 -21.02
CA LYS A 191 1.35 -21.13 -20.06
C LYS A 191 0.96 -22.30 -19.17
N LEU A 192 0.95 -22.06 -17.85
CA LEU A 192 0.43 -22.98 -16.84
C LEU A 192 -1.09 -23.05 -16.94
#